data_AF-A0A7W1K6L2-F1
#
_entry.id   AF-A0A7W1K6L2-F1
#
_cell.length_a   1.000
_cell.length_b   1.000
_cell.length_c   1.000
_cell.angle_alpha   90.00
_cell.angle_beta   90.00
_cell.angle_gamma   90.00
#
_symmetry.space_group_name_H-M   'P 1'
#
loop_
_entity.id
_entity.type
_entity.pdbx_description
1 polymer ?
#
loop_
_entity_poly.entity_id
_entity_poly.type
_entity_poly.pdbx_seq_one_letter_code
_entity_poly.pdbx_strand_id
1 'polypeptide(L)'
;MLLLAPMALAHDPGQGEDAGTVAMRVTVTDGHARLTAGLPQDLCDSTQPTALVARRGGESLHAELTKRGCQLQGALRLPGRGRWFIYAEMLRDGRTVESWVAVSGDSGTRSVTEPARYAYFPSQRSDSFVKVAGGVVLYGAMLALLYATFVLIRASRRERELMSESVGQA
;
A
#
# COMPACT_ATOMS: atom_id res chain seq x y z
N MET A 1 -10.54 8.29 24.08
CA MET A 1 -9.71 7.20 23.55
C MET A 1 -9.68 7.35 22.04
N LEU A 2 -8.69 8.07 21.48
CA LEU A 2 -8.57 8.27 20.03
C LEU A 2 -8.05 6.97 19.41
N LEU A 3 -8.89 6.29 18.64
CA LEU A 3 -8.50 5.19 17.78
C LEU A 3 -7.74 5.78 16.59
N LEU A 4 -6.41 5.81 16.68
CA LEU A 4 -5.53 6.01 15.52
C LEU A 4 -5.78 4.82 14.58
N ALA A 5 -6.54 5.03 13.50
CA ALA A 5 -6.61 4.07 12.43
C ALA A 5 -5.17 3.84 11.91
N PRO A 6 -4.68 2.59 11.86
CA PRO A 6 -3.35 2.34 11.32
C PRO A 6 -3.33 2.87 9.90
N MET A 7 -2.28 3.60 9.53
CA MET A 7 -2.07 4.00 8.15
C MET A 7 -2.18 2.74 7.28
N ALA A 8 -3.03 2.77 6.28
CA ALA A 8 -3.05 1.75 5.25
C ALA A 8 -1.70 1.83 4.50
N LEU A 9 -0.72 1.09 5.00
CA LEU A 9 0.67 1.06 4.53
C LEU A 9 0.84 0.17 3.29
N ALA A 10 -0.20 -0.54 2.88
CA ALA A 10 -0.19 -1.40 1.72
C ALA A 10 -0.81 -0.67 0.52
N HIS A 11 -0.01 -0.46 -0.53
CA HIS A 11 -0.54 -0.15 -1.86
C HIS A 11 -1.15 -1.43 -2.43
N ASP A 12 -2.28 -1.33 -3.13
CA ASP A 12 -2.74 -2.46 -3.94
C ASP A 12 -1.70 -2.71 -5.04
N PRO A 13 -1.13 -3.91 -5.10
CA PRO A 13 -0.11 -4.21 -6.08
C PRO A 13 -0.70 -4.13 -7.50
N GLY A 14 -0.02 -3.47 -8.44
CA GLY A 14 -0.54 -3.22 -9.80
C GLY A 14 -1.13 -1.83 -10.06
N GLN A 15 -0.94 -0.86 -9.17
CA GLN A 15 -1.30 0.54 -9.42
C GLN A 15 -0.09 1.33 -9.94
N GLY A 16 -0.17 1.82 -11.17
CA GLY A 16 0.91 2.59 -11.79
C GLY A 16 0.75 2.71 -13.31
N GLU A 17 1.64 3.48 -13.92
CA GLU A 17 1.78 3.51 -15.38
C GLU A 17 2.31 2.15 -15.86
N ASP A 18 1.71 1.60 -16.93
CA ASP A 18 2.13 0.32 -17.51
C ASP A 18 3.59 0.40 -18.00
N ALA A 19 4.40 -0.58 -17.60
CA ALA A 19 5.80 -0.71 -17.99
C ALA A 19 6.04 -1.98 -18.82
N GLY A 20 4.98 -2.70 -19.20
CA GLY A 20 5.02 -3.92 -20.01
C GLY A 20 4.72 -5.18 -19.20
N THR A 21 5.10 -6.34 -19.73
CA THR A 21 4.87 -7.64 -19.07
C THR A 21 6.16 -8.43 -18.87
N VAL A 22 6.20 -9.20 -17.79
CA VAL A 22 7.33 -10.02 -17.39
C VAL A 22 6.84 -11.44 -17.10
N ALA A 23 7.51 -12.44 -17.64
CA ALA A 23 7.19 -13.84 -17.37
C ALA A 23 7.79 -14.24 -16.02
N MET A 24 7.00 -14.30 -14.96
CA MET A 24 7.48 -14.52 -13.60
C MET A 24 7.19 -15.94 -13.13
N ARG A 25 8.14 -16.54 -12.42
CA ARG A 25 7.94 -17.76 -11.64
C ARG A 25 8.56 -17.58 -10.27
N VAL A 26 7.80 -17.90 -9.24
CA VAL A 26 8.28 -17.97 -7.87
C VAL A 26 8.03 -19.36 -7.31
N THR A 27 9.08 -19.99 -6.83
CA THR A 27 9.00 -21.26 -6.11
C THR A 27 9.34 -21.03 -4.65
N VAL A 28 8.44 -21.42 -3.76
CA VAL A 28 8.64 -21.39 -2.31
C VAL A 28 8.80 -22.83 -1.84
N THR A 29 9.92 -23.13 -1.17
CA THR A 29 10.18 -24.44 -0.53
C THR A 29 10.68 -24.18 0.88
N ASP A 30 9.94 -24.64 1.88
CA ASP A 30 10.29 -24.52 3.31
C ASP A 30 10.66 -23.09 3.74
N GLY A 31 9.87 -22.11 3.24
CA GLY A 31 10.09 -20.69 3.51
C GLY A 31 11.20 -20.05 2.69
N HIS A 32 11.87 -20.77 1.79
CA HIS A 32 12.81 -20.19 0.82
C HIS A 32 12.10 -19.88 -0.49
N ALA A 33 11.97 -18.60 -0.81
CA ALA A 33 11.42 -18.14 -2.09
C ALA A 33 12.55 -17.94 -3.10
N ARG A 34 12.43 -18.57 -4.27
CA ARG A 34 13.30 -18.34 -5.44
C ARG A 34 12.46 -17.76 -6.56
N LEU A 35 12.90 -16.62 -7.08
CA LEU A 35 12.27 -15.94 -8.21
C LEU A 35 13.12 -16.14 -9.47
N THR A 36 12.44 -16.44 -10.57
CA THR A 36 12.97 -16.33 -11.93
C THR A 36 12.00 -15.50 -12.76
N ALA A 37 12.50 -14.50 -13.45
CA ALA A 37 11.67 -13.66 -14.31
C ALA A 37 12.31 -13.48 -15.70
N GLY A 38 11.54 -13.70 -16.76
CA GLY A 38 11.96 -13.51 -18.15
C GLY A 38 11.48 -12.16 -18.67
N LEU A 39 12.40 -11.37 -19.20
CA LEU A 39 12.13 -10.09 -19.85
C LEU A 39 12.02 -10.29 -21.37
N PRO A 40 10.99 -9.75 -22.03
CA PRO A 40 11.01 -9.46 -23.47
C PRO A 40 12.28 -8.67 -23.85
N GLN A 41 12.72 -8.80 -25.10
CA GLN A 41 14.04 -8.28 -25.52
C GLN A 41 14.13 -6.74 -25.43
N ASP A 42 13.05 -6.04 -25.77
CA ASP A 42 12.91 -4.58 -25.61
C ASP A 42 12.97 -4.14 -24.13
N LEU A 43 12.33 -4.90 -23.23
CA LEU A 43 12.44 -4.70 -21.77
C LEU A 43 13.85 -4.99 -21.29
N CYS A 44 14.45 -6.06 -21.79
CA CYS A 44 15.76 -6.53 -21.39
C CYS A 44 16.82 -5.46 -21.60
N ASP A 45 16.95 -4.86 -22.78
CA ASP A 45 18.07 -3.97 -23.08
C ASP A 45 18.06 -2.67 -22.27
N SER A 46 16.88 -2.24 -21.82
CA SER A 46 16.67 -0.97 -21.11
C SER A 46 16.47 -1.12 -19.59
N THR A 47 16.51 -2.35 -19.07
CA THR A 47 16.19 -2.65 -17.67
C THR A 47 17.39 -3.19 -16.91
N GLN A 48 17.68 -2.59 -15.76
CA GLN A 48 18.71 -3.04 -14.83
C GLN A 48 18.07 -3.63 -13.56
N PRO A 49 18.55 -4.76 -13.04
CA PRO A 49 18.03 -5.30 -11.78
C PRO A 49 18.37 -4.37 -10.62
N THR A 50 17.47 -4.25 -9.64
CA THR A 50 17.71 -3.46 -8.42
C THR A 50 17.64 -4.33 -7.18
N ALA A 51 16.50 -4.97 -6.94
CA ALA A 51 16.30 -5.79 -5.74
C ALA A 51 15.20 -6.84 -5.92
N LEU A 52 15.32 -7.93 -5.17
CA LEU A 52 14.22 -8.83 -4.89
C LEU A 52 13.63 -8.41 -3.55
N VAL A 53 12.33 -8.11 -3.51
CA VAL A 53 11.68 -7.61 -2.30
C VAL A 53 10.49 -8.46 -1.93
N ALA A 54 10.38 -8.89 -0.68
CA ALA A 54 9.17 -9.52 -0.15
C ALA A 54 8.48 -8.58 0.84
N ARG A 55 7.18 -8.31 0.62
CA ARG A 55 6.39 -7.40 1.47
C ARG A 55 5.21 -8.13 2.12
N ARG A 56 4.98 -7.87 3.41
CA ARG A 56 3.81 -8.35 4.18
C ARG A 56 3.52 -7.43 5.37
N GLY A 57 2.33 -6.83 5.43
CA GLY A 57 1.87 -6.13 6.65
C GLY A 57 2.80 -5.02 7.17
N GLY A 58 3.50 -4.30 6.28
CA GLY A 58 4.49 -3.28 6.63
C GLY A 58 5.93 -3.81 6.78
N GLU A 59 6.11 -5.13 6.83
CA GLU A 59 7.42 -5.79 6.78
C GLU A 59 7.92 -5.84 5.34
N SER A 60 9.20 -5.50 5.12
CA SER A 60 9.88 -5.60 3.83
C SER A 60 11.23 -6.30 3.99
N LEU A 61 11.46 -7.32 3.18
CA LEU A 61 12.70 -8.10 3.14
C LEU A 61 13.35 -7.91 1.79
N HIS A 62 14.65 -7.66 1.77
CA HIS A 62 15.41 -7.38 0.56
C HIS A 62 16.45 -8.47 0.33
N ALA A 63 16.66 -8.81 -0.94
CA ALA A 63 17.74 -9.65 -1.39
C ALA A 63 18.24 -9.17 -2.76
N GLU A 64 19.42 -9.67 -3.14
CA GLU A 64 19.99 -9.38 -4.45
C GLU A 64 19.11 -9.94 -5.57
N LEU A 65 18.91 -9.12 -6.60
CA LEU A 65 18.36 -9.53 -7.89
C LEU A 65 19.47 -9.43 -8.92
N THR A 66 19.76 -10.52 -9.60
CA THR A 66 20.78 -10.58 -10.64
C THR A 66 20.15 -10.78 -12.00
N LYS A 67 20.81 -10.30 -13.05
CA LYS A 67 20.38 -10.44 -14.44
C LYS A 67 21.43 -11.23 -15.23
N ARG A 68 21.00 -12.27 -15.93
CA ARG A 68 21.83 -13.08 -16.85
C ARG A 68 21.11 -13.16 -18.19
N GLY A 69 21.65 -12.46 -19.19
CA GLY A 69 20.90 -12.20 -20.43
C GLY A 69 19.58 -11.50 -20.12
N CYS A 70 18.46 -12.04 -20.61
CA CYS A 70 17.12 -11.50 -20.34
C CYS A 70 16.38 -12.23 -19.21
N GLN A 71 17.12 -12.91 -18.34
CA GLN A 71 16.55 -13.58 -17.17
C GLN A 71 17.03 -12.93 -15.87
N LEU A 72 16.08 -12.59 -15.02
CA LEU A 72 16.28 -12.11 -13.66
C LEU A 72 16.16 -13.26 -12.68
N GLN A 73 17.03 -13.30 -11.67
CA GLN A 73 17.06 -14.35 -10.66
C GLN A 73 17.42 -13.79 -9.29
N GLY A 74 16.71 -14.26 -8.27
CA GLY A 74 16.99 -13.91 -6.88
C GLY A 74 16.37 -14.93 -5.92
N ALA A 75 16.81 -14.90 -4.67
CA ALA A 75 16.22 -15.72 -3.62
C ALA A 75 16.23 -15.01 -2.27
N LEU A 76 15.22 -15.27 -1.45
CA LEU A 76 15.11 -14.76 -0.08
C LEU A 76 14.40 -15.74 0.83
N ARG A 77 14.54 -15.53 2.15
CA ARG A 77 13.86 -16.33 3.17
C ARG A 77 12.63 -15.57 3.68
N LEU A 78 11.50 -16.25 3.72
CA LEU A 78 10.22 -15.74 4.21
C LEU A 78 10.00 -16.19 5.66
N PRO A 79 9.97 -15.26 6.64
CA PRO A 79 9.70 -15.58 8.03
C PRO A 79 8.22 -15.85 8.26
N GLY A 80 7.94 -17.06 8.74
CA GLY A 80 6.59 -17.48 9.15
C GLY A 80 5.61 -17.69 7.99
N ARG A 81 4.40 -18.10 8.37
CA ARG A 81 3.33 -18.50 7.45
C ARG A 81 2.58 -17.30 6.87
N GLY A 82 1.70 -17.57 5.90
CA GLY A 82 0.78 -16.57 5.35
C GLY A 82 1.23 -15.95 4.02
N ARG A 83 0.44 -14.98 3.54
CA ARG A 83 0.60 -14.41 2.20
C ARG A 83 1.70 -13.35 2.16
N TRP A 84 2.63 -13.55 1.23
CA TRP A 84 3.70 -12.61 0.89
C TRP A 84 3.55 -12.15 -0.55
N PHE A 85 4.00 -10.94 -0.82
CA PHE A 85 4.09 -10.40 -2.18
C PHE A 85 5.56 -10.26 -2.53
N ILE A 86 6.01 -10.99 -3.55
CA ILE A 86 7.40 -11.00 -4.00
C ILE A 86 7.50 -10.10 -5.23
N TYR A 87 8.33 -9.09 -5.15
CA TYR A 87 8.57 -8.06 -6.16
C TYR A 87 9.94 -8.28 -6.80
N ALA A 88 9.98 -8.24 -8.12
CA ALA A 88 11.19 -7.92 -8.86
C ALA A 88 11.21 -6.40 -9.07
N GLU A 89 12.12 -5.71 -8.40
CA GLU A 89 12.36 -4.28 -8.57
C GLU A 89 13.51 -4.07 -9.55
N MET A 90 13.27 -3.20 -10.50
CA MET A 90 14.19 -2.91 -11.59
C MET A 90 14.26 -1.40 -11.83
N LEU A 91 15.30 -0.96 -12.52
CA LEU A 91 15.46 0.41 -12.98
C LEU A 91 15.36 0.47 -14.50
N ARG A 92 14.54 1.38 -15.01
CA ARG A 92 14.41 1.70 -16.44
C ARG A 92 14.23 3.21 -16.58
N ASP A 93 15.05 3.82 -17.44
CA ASP A 93 15.03 5.27 -17.69
C ASP A 93 15.08 6.13 -16.40
N GLY A 94 15.84 5.67 -15.40
CA GLY A 94 15.96 6.33 -14.10
C GLY A 94 14.74 6.19 -13.18
N ARG A 95 13.72 5.43 -13.58
CA ARG A 95 12.50 5.16 -12.81
C ARG A 95 12.46 3.70 -12.34
N THR A 96 11.93 3.48 -11.15
CA THR A 96 11.71 2.13 -10.62
C THR A 96 10.54 1.47 -11.35
N VAL A 97 10.73 0.24 -11.78
CA VAL A 97 9.70 -0.64 -12.32
C VAL A 97 9.52 -1.80 -11.37
N GLU A 98 8.28 -2.08 -11.00
CA GLU A 98 7.92 -3.19 -10.13
C GLU A 98 7.08 -4.22 -10.90
N SER A 99 7.36 -5.50 -10.68
CA SER A 99 6.41 -6.58 -11.00
C SER A 99 6.38 -7.58 -9.86
N TRP A 100 5.22 -8.13 -9.55
CA TRP A 100 5.02 -8.91 -8.31
C TRP A 100 4.15 -10.14 -8.48
N VAL A 101 4.38 -11.12 -7.63
CA VAL A 101 3.57 -12.34 -7.50
C VAL A 101 3.23 -12.57 -6.03
N ALA A 102 1.97 -12.94 -5.76
CA ALA A 102 1.58 -13.36 -4.43
C ALA A 102 1.92 -14.84 -4.21
N VAL A 103 2.57 -15.15 -3.09
CA VAL A 103 2.91 -16.51 -2.67
C VAL A 103 2.48 -16.75 -1.23
N SER A 104 2.37 -18.01 -0.84
CA SER A 104 2.21 -18.37 0.58
C SER A 104 3.55 -18.83 1.15
N GLY A 105 3.90 -18.35 2.33
CA GLY A 105 5.09 -18.77 3.10
C GLY A 105 4.87 -20.05 3.92
N ASP A 106 3.86 -20.86 3.58
CA ASP A 106 3.57 -22.09 4.31
C ASP A 106 4.65 -23.16 4.06
N SER A 107 4.73 -24.14 4.96
CA SER A 107 5.59 -25.33 4.79
C SER A 107 5.12 -26.15 3.59
N GLY A 108 6.06 -26.53 2.71
CA GLY A 108 5.80 -27.25 1.46
C GLY A 108 6.39 -26.56 0.23
N THR A 109 6.40 -27.28 -0.91
CA THR A 109 6.80 -26.70 -2.20
C THR A 109 5.58 -26.16 -2.93
N ARG A 110 5.59 -24.86 -3.26
CA ARG A 110 4.58 -24.23 -4.12
C ARG A 110 5.26 -23.43 -5.21
N SER A 111 4.75 -23.54 -6.43
CA SER A 111 5.22 -22.77 -7.58
C SER A 111 4.07 -21.94 -8.13
N VAL A 112 4.29 -20.65 -8.27
CA VAL A 112 3.37 -19.74 -8.96
C VAL A 112 4.08 -19.30 -10.23
N THR A 113 3.46 -19.53 -11.38
CA THR A 113 3.97 -19.10 -12.69
C THR A 113 2.94 -18.18 -13.32
N GLU A 114 3.38 -16.99 -13.68
CA GLU A 114 2.58 -15.94 -14.33
C GLU A 114 3.30 -15.61 -15.65
N PRO A 115 2.83 -16.13 -16.80
CA PRO A 115 3.54 -16.01 -18.07
C PRO A 115 3.56 -14.58 -18.61
N ALA A 116 2.64 -13.71 -18.16
CA ALA A 116 2.55 -12.31 -18.57
C ALA A 116 2.11 -11.45 -17.37
N ARG A 117 3.01 -11.24 -16.42
CA ARG A 117 2.73 -10.40 -15.26
C ARG A 117 2.99 -8.94 -15.60
N TYR A 118 2.01 -8.07 -15.38
CA TYR A 118 2.20 -6.63 -15.58
C TYR A 118 3.32 -6.09 -14.71
N ALA A 119 4.17 -5.27 -15.33
CA ALA A 119 5.14 -4.42 -14.67
C ALA A 119 4.62 -2.99 -14.71
N TYR A 120 4.88 -2.21 -13.67
CA TYR A 120 4.39 -0.84 -13.58
C TYR A 120 5.41 0.07 -12.93
N PHE A 121 5.35 1.36 -13.28
CA PHE A 121 6.03 2.40 -12.52
C PHE A 121 5.18 2.74 -11.29
N PRO A 122 5.65 2.49 -10.06
CA PRO A 122 4.87 2.78 -8.88
C PRO A 122 4.58 4.28 -8.81
N SER A 123 3.36 4.64 -8.45
CA SER A 123 3.03 6.04 -8.20
C SER A 123 3.91 6.55 -7.05
N GLN A 124 4.64 7.65 -7.30
CA GLN A 124 5.37 8.30 -6.22
C GLN A 124 4.33 8.78 -5.20
N ARG A 125 4.40 8.26 -3.98
CA ARG A 125 3.61 8.76 -2.87
C ARG A 125 4.04 10.20 -2.66
N SER A 126 3.25 11.16 -3.13
CA SER A 126 3.33 12.48 -2.53
C SER A 126 2.83 12.29 -1.10
N ASP A 127 3.75 12.20 -0.14
CA ASP A 127 3.47 12.50 1.28
C ASP A 127 3.14 13.98 1.34
N SER A 128 1.99 14.31 0.76
CA SER A 128 1.62 15.67 0.50
C SER A 128 1.05 16.19 1.79
N PHE A 129 1.76 17.15 2.38
CA PHE A 129 1.30 18.05 3.43
C PHE A 129 -0.17 18.52 3.21
N VAL A 130 -0.64 18.55 1.96
CA VAL A 130 -2.03 18.83 1.56
C VAL A 130 -3.03 17.82 2.14
N LYS A 131 -2.68 16.54 2.26
CA LYS A 131 -3.57 15.51 2.82
C LYS A 131 -3.74 15.69 4.34
N VAL A 132 -2.69 16.12 5.03
CA VAL A 132 -2.73 16.47 6.46
C VAL A 132 -3.54 17.75 6.66
N ALA A 133 -3.25 18.79 5.87
CA ALA A 133 -3.97 20.06 5.93
C ALA A 133 -5.47 19.89 5.65
N GLY A 134 -5.83 19.11 4.62
CA GLY A 134 -7.22 18.81 4.30
C GLY A 134 -7.94 18.06 5.43
N GLY A 135 -7.25 17.12 6.08
CA GLY A 135 -7.79 16.43 7.26
C GLY A 135 -8.06 17.39 8.42
N VAL A 136 -7.10 18.26 8.75
CA VAL A 136 -7.25 19.26 9.83
C VAL A 136 -8.41 20.21 9.56
N VAL A 137 -8.54 20.72 8.33
CA VAL A 137 -9.65 21.61 7.96
C VAL A 137 -11.00 20.90 8.09
N LEU A 138 -11.10 19.68 7.57
CA LEU A 138 -12.34 18.92 7.59
C LEU A 138 -12.79 18.58 9.02
N TYR A 139 -11.88 18.02 9.83
CA TYR A 139 -12.19 17.67 11.22
C TYR A 139 -12.42 18.92 12.09
N GLY A 140 -11.69 20.01 11.84
CA GLY A 140 -11.89 21.29 12.51
C GLY A 140 -13.26 21.88 12.22
N ALA A 141 -13.70 21.87 10.96
CA ALA A 141 -15.04 22.31 10.57
C ALA A 141 -16.13 21.45 11.21
N MET A 142 -15.94 20.13 11.26
CA MET A 142 -16.90 19.22 11.89
C MET A 142 -17.04 19.48 13.40
N LEU A 143 -15.92 19.70 14.10
CA LEU A 143 -15.93 20.07 15.52
C LEU A 143 -16.60 21.43 15.76
N ALA A 144 -16.36 22.41 14.90
CA ALA A 144 -17.00 23.72 14.99
C ALA A 144 -18.53 23.63 14.84
N LEU A 145 -19.01 22.83 13.87
CA LEU A 145 -20.44 22.60 13.68
C LEU A 145 -21.09 21.87 14.87
N LEU A 146 -20.41 20.87 15.44
CA LEU A 146 -20.87 20.18 16.64
C LEU A 146 -20.95 21.14 17.84
N TYR A 147 -19.93 21.97 18.02
CA TYR A 147 -19.90 22.96 19.09
C TYR A 147 -21.02 24.01 18.94
N ALA A 148 -21.19 24.57 17.74
CA ALA A 148 -22.25 25.52 17.45
C ALA A 148 -23.64 24.94 17.73
N THR A 149 -23.87 23.68 17.33
CA THR A 149 -25.12 22.96 17.62
C THR A 149 -25.38 22.87 19.12
N PHE A 150 -24.34 22.56 19.92
CA PHE A 150 -24.46 22.48 21.37
C PHE A 150 -24.78 23.83 22.02
N VAL A 151 -24.14 24.90 21.54
CA VAL A 151 -24.39 26.28 22.00
C VAL A 151 -25.84 26.69 21.70
N LEU A 152 -26.32 26.44 20.48
CA LEU A 152 -27.69 26.76 20.06
C LEU A 152 -28.74 25.99 20.88
N ILE A 153 -28.51 24.70 21.13
CA ILE A 153 -29.39 23.91 22.00
C ILE A 153 -29.44 24.51 23.41
N ARG A 154 -28.29 24.88 23.98
CA ARG A 154 -28.22 25.44 25.33
C ARG A 154 -28.93 26.79 25.43
N ALA A 155 -28.75 27.66 24.43
CA ALA A 155 -29.44 28.95 24.36
C ALA A 155 -30.98 28.76 24.28
N SER A 156 -31.44 27.88 23.40
CA SER A 156 -32.88 27.63 23.20
C SER A 156 -33.58 26.97 24.39
N ARG A 157 -32.86 26.24 25.25
CA ARG A 157 -33.41 25.69 26.51
C ARG A 157 -33.62 26.79 27.54
N ARG A 158 -32.65 27.69 27.65
CA ARG A 158 -32.66 28.81 28.60
C ARG A 158 -33.82 29.78 28.33
N GLU A 159 -34.10 30.05 27.06
CA GLU A 159 -35.25 30.86 26.63
C GLU A 159 -36.59 30.19 26.95
N ARG A 160 -36.69 28.85 26.80
CA ARG A 160 -37.90 28.09 27.12
C ARG A 160 -38.19 28.02 28.62
N GLU A 161 -37.16 27.90 29.45
CA GLU A 161 -37.30 27.92 30.92
C GLU A 161 -37.84 29.28 31.41
N LEU A 162 -37.28 30.38 30.90
CA LEU A 162 -37.74 31.74 31.24
C LEU A 162 -39.20 31.98 30.81
N MET A 163 -39.60 31.45 29.66
CA MET A 163 -40.98 31.60 29.18
C MET A 163 -41.96 30.77 30.02
N SER A 164 -41.56 29.57 30.46
CA SER A 164 -42.36 28.71 31.36
C SER A 164 -42.54 29.31 32.76
N GLU A 165 -41.52 29.99 33.31
CA GLU A 165 -41.66 30.68 34.60
C GLU A 165 -42.62 31.87 34.51
N SER A 166 -42.63 32.61 33.40
CA SER A 166 -43.56 33.75 33.21
C SER A 166 -45.03 33.34 33.08
N VAL A 167 -45.30 32.17 32.49
CA VAL A 167 -46.66 31.64 32.30
C VAL A 167 -47.22 31.02 33.58
N GLY A 168 -46.37 30.53 34.49
CA GLY A 168 -46.79 29.97 35.78
C GLY A 168 -47.12 30.99 36.88
N GLN A 169 -46.85 32.29 36.65
CA GLN A 169 -47.11 33.37 37.61
C GLN A 169 -48.32 34.25 37.24
N ALA A 170 -49.05 33.93 36.16
CA ALA A 170 -50.29 34.58 35.75
C ALA A 170 -51.49 33.69 36.08
#